data_AF-A0A0G4NVS5-F1
#
_entry.id   AF-A0A0G4NVS5-F1
#
_cell.length_a   1.000
_cell.length_b   1.000
_cell.length_c   1.000
_cell.angle_alpha   90.00
_cell.angle_beta   90.00
_cell.angle_gamma   90.00
#
_symmetry.space_group_name_H-M   'P 1'
#
loop_
_entity.id
_entity.type
_entity.pdbx_description
1 polymer ?
#
loop_
_entity_poly.entity_id
_entity_poly.type
_entity_poly.pdbx_seq_one_letter_code
_entity_poly.pdbx_strand_id
1 'polypeptide(L)'
;MSYYITIHHGHGVDESTLNRWVNITFSKRDLFYLRTDGALICFIIERIREKKCTITLKPKDREARWCISIPASRAHKSSRGVLRDALQLAEWYKVQILNGNASINRELLFDRNPYHEGKECCRENVCDRVLHPEWWAKDTYQDPEDTGEGAGEGAGEGAGEGAGEGASKDS
;
A
#
# COMPACT_ATOMS: atom_id res chain seq x y z
N MET A 1 12.10 11.25 0.34
CA MET A 1 10.73 11.77 0.24
C MET A 1 9.76 10.88 1.02
N SER A 2 8.74 11.47 1.64
CA SER A 2 7.62 10.63 2.08
C SER A 2 6.86 10.20 0.82
N TYR A 3 6.35 8.97 0.74
CA TYR A 3 5.72 8.42 -0.47
C TYR A 3 4.60 9.32 -1.02
N TYR A 4 3.96 10.10 -0.13
CA TYR A 4 2.86 11.00 -0.46
C TYR A 4 3.26 12.47 -0.57
N ILE A 5 4.47 12.88 -0.18
CA ILE A 5 4.88 14.30 -0.16
C ILE A 5 5.88 14.55 -1.28
N THR A 6 5.48 15.36 -2.26
CA THR A 6 6.31 15.73 -3.40
C THR A 6 6.89 17.13 -3.20
N ILE A 7 8.21 17.28 -3.38
CA ILE A 7 8.92 18.55 -3.46
C ILE A 7 9.07 18.87 -4.94
N HIS A 8 8.53 20.01 -5.38
CA HIS A 8 8.55 20.42 -6.79
C HIS A 8 9.91 20.97 -7.21
N HIS A 9 10.62 21.61 -6.27
CA HIS A 9 11.90 22.26 -6.51
C HIS A 9 12.86 22.02 -5.34
N GLY A 10 14.02 21.42 -5.60
CA GLY A 10 15.07 21.23 -4.60
C GLY A 10 15.47 19.77 -4.36
N HIS A 11 16.39 19.57 -3.40
CA HIS A 11 16.88 18.25 -3.05
C HIS A 11 15.82 17.44 -2.28
N GLY A 12 15.69 16.16 -2.65
CA GLY A 12 14.85 15.22 -1.93
C GLY A 12 15.35 14.96 -0.51
N VAL A 13 14.47 14.36 0.29
CA VAL A 13 14.79 13.96 1.67
C VAL A 13 15.39 12.56 1.68
N ASP A 14 16.40 12.34 2.54
CA ASP A 14 17.04 11.04 2.74
C ASP A 14 16.02 9.96 3.18
N GLU A 15 15.85 8.93 2.34
CA GLU A 15 15.03 7.74 2.60
C GLU A 15 15.87 6.48 2.83
N SER A 16 17.12 6.65 3.24
CA SER A 16 18.01 5.53 3.53
C SER A 16 17.27 4.43 4.29
N THR A 17 17.51 3.17 3.89
CA THR A 17 16.96 1.98 4.56
C THR A 17 17.41 1.87 6.03
N LEU A 18 18.38 2.69 6.41
CA LEU A 18 18.82 2.83 7.78
C LEU A 18 17.84 3.68 8.61
N ASN A 19 17.02 4.55 8.02
CA ASN A 19 16.15 5.45 8.77
C ASN A 19 15.09 4.72 9.60
N ARG A 20 14.73 5.34 10.73
CA ARG A 20 13.51 5.00 11.45
C ARG A 20 12.36 5.79 10.85
N TRP A 21 11.16 5.26 10.95
CA TRP A 21 9.98 5.83 10.33
C TRP A 21 8.95 6.16 11.39
N VAL A 22 8.50 7.41 11.40
CA VAL A 22 7.38 7.85 12.21
C VAL A 22 6.13 7.79 11.34
N ASN A 23 5.22 6.89 11.69
CA ASN A 23 4.03 6.59 10.90
C ASN A 23 2.80 7.22 11.55
N ILE A 24 2.08 8.01 10.78
CA ILE A 24 0.86 8.70 11.17
C ILE A 24 -0.28 8.13 10.35
N THR A 25 -1.31 7.60 11.02
CA THR A 25 -2.51 7.09 10.36
C THR A 25 -3.64 8.12 10.38
N PHE A 26 -4.49 8.05 9.36
CA PHE A 26 -5.64 8.92 9.18
C PHE A 26 -6.93 8.10 9.25
N SER A 27 -7.99 8.75 9.71
CA SER A 27 -9.34 8.19 9.77
C SER A 27 -10.24 8.73 8.66
N LYS A 28 -11.42 8.11 8.50
CA LYS A 28 -12.48 8.60 7.59
C LYS A 28 -12.86 10.04 7.90
N ARG A 29 -12.82 10.39 9.18
CA ARG A 29 -13.14 11.72 9.69
C ARG A 29 -12.10 12.72 9.21
N ASP A 30 -10.82 12.37 9.28
CA ASP A 30 -9.72 13.27 8.92
C ASP A 30 -9.77 13.66 7.44
N LEU A 31 -10.11 12.74 6.53
CA LEU A 31 -10.36 13.04 5.12
C LEU A 31 -11.39 14.17 4.92
N PHE A 32 -12.46 14.18 5.72
CA PHE A 32 -13.53 15.17 5.59
C PHE A 32 -13.12 16.57 6.08
N TYR A 33 -12.33 16.63 7.16
CA TYR A 33 -11.94 17.89 7.81
C TYR A 33 -10.63 18.48 7.27
N LEU A 34 -9.68 17.65 6.87
CA LEU A 34 -8.35 18.08 6.40
C LEU A 34 -8.39 18.30 4.88
N ARG A 35 -9.04 19.38 4.45
CA ARG A 35 -9.31 19.67 3.02
C ARG A 35 -8.13 20.24 2.24
N THR A 36 -7.08 20.68 2.92
CA THR A 36 -5.90 21.29 2.29
C THR A 36 -4.62 20.59 2.75
N ASP A 37 -3.55 20.70 1.96
CA ASP A 37 -2.23 20.17 2.33
C ASP A 37 -1.69 20.86 3.59
N GLY A 38 -1.96 22.15 3.74
CA GLY A 38 -1.68 22.91 4.95
C GLY A 38 -2.35 22.33 6.20
N ALA A 39 -3.62 21.92 6.10
CA ALA A 39 -4.33 21.27 7.19
C ALA A 39 -3.76 19.87 7.50
N LEU A 40 -3.44 19.09 6.45
CA LEU A 40 -2.82 17.76 6.61
C LEU A 40 -1.46 17.83 7.31
N ILE A 41 -0.57 18.72 6.87
CA ILE A 41 0.76 18.82 7.48
C ILE A 41 0.69 19.33 8.92
N CYS A 42 -0.24 20.24 9.24
CA CYS A 42 -0.48 20.66 10.61
C CYS A 42 -0.99 19.50 11.47
N PHE A 43 -1.91 18.67 10.94
CA PHE A 43 -2.37 17.47 11.64
C PHE A 43 -1.21 16.49 11.91
N ILE A 44 -0.33 16.23 10.94
CA ILE A 44 0.84 15.37 11.11
C ILE A 44 1.73 15.89 12.25
N ILE A 45 2.04 17.19 12.23
CA ILE A 45 2.83 17.85 13.28
C ILE A 45 2.22 17.65 14.66
N GLU A 46 0.91 17.87 14.81
CA GLU A 46 0.21 17.69 16.08
C GLU A 46 0.20 16.23 16.54
N ARG A 47 0.04 15.26 15.62
CA ARG A 47 0.15 13.84 15.97
C ARG A 47 1.54 13.46 16.47
N ILE A 48 2.60 14.02 15.90
CA ILE A 48 3.99 13.81 16.38
C ILE A 48 4.17 14.43 17.77
N ARG A 49 3.70 15.67 17.99
CA ARG A 49 3.79 16.39 19.28
C ARG A 49 3.05 15.66 20.41
N GLU A 50 1.84 15.19 20.12
CA GLU A 50 1.03 14.39 21.04
C GLU A 50 1.52 12.94 21.18
N LYS A 51 2.54 12.54 20.42
CA LYS A 51 3.06 11.16 20.35
C LYS A 51 2.01 10.12 19.91
N LYS A 52 1.00 10.56 19.15
CA LYS A 52 -0.02 9.71 18.53
C LYS A 52 0.46 9.20 17.17
N CYS A 53 1.56 8.46 17.20
CA CYS A 53 2.23 7.91 16.03
C CYS A 53 2.96 6.61 16.41
N THR A 54 3.29 5.79 15.41
CA THR A 54 4.09 4.57 15.64
C THR A 54 5.48 4.71 15.04
N ILE A 55 6.50 4.20 15.72
CA ILE A 55 7.89 4.23 15.23
C ILE A 55 8.27 2.81 14.76
N THR A 56 8.73 2.69 13.52
CA THR A 56 9.12 1.41 12.91
C THR A 56 10.46 1.52 12.19
N LEU A 57 11.00 0.37 11.77
CA LEU A 57 12.20 0.30 10.92
C LEU A 57 11.88 0.38 9.42
N LYS A 58 10.62 0.14 9.05
CA LYS A 58 10.13 0.24 7.68
C LYS A 58 8.97 1.22 7.61
N PRO A 59 8.82 1.98 6.51
CA PRO A 59 7.68 2.86 6.32
C PRO A 59 6.40 2.04 6.16
N LYS A 60 5.40 2.30 7.01
CA LYS A 60 4.10 1.60 6.93
C LYS A 60 3.26 2.05 5.76
N ASP A 61 3.47 3.28 5.31
CA ASP A 61 2.70 3.91 4.25
C ASP A 61 2.95 3.29 2.85
N ARG A 62 3.89 2.34 2.73
CA ARG A 62 4.09 1.47 1.56
C ARG A 62 3.25 0.18 1.60
N GLU A 63 2.73 -0.17 2.78
CA GLU A 63 2.03 -1.44 3.06
C GLU A 63 0.59 -1.20 3.57
N ALA A 64 0.30 0.00 4.08
CA ALA A 64 -0.94 0.35 4.71
C ALA A 64 -1.47 1.69 4.18
N ARG A 65 -2.77 1.71 3.89
CA ARG A 65 -3.46 2.89 3.40
C ARG A 65 -3.64 3.93 4.49
N TRP A 66 -3.90 5.16 4.06
CA TRP A 66 -4.27 6.27 4.94
C TRP A 66 -3.22 6.44 6.03
N CYS A 67 -1.98 6.38 5.60
CA CYS A 67 -0.80 6.43 6.43
C CYS A 67 0.21 7.33 5.73
N ILE A 68 0.97 8.09 6.50
CA ILE A 68 2.17 8.79 6.03
C ILE A 68 3.31 8.37 6.93
N SER A 69 4.42 7.95 6.33
CA SER A 69 5.68 7.69 7.01
C SER A 69 6.63 8.87 6.80
N ILE A 70 7.07 9.46 7.92
CA ILE A 70 8.09 10.51 7.93
C ILE A 70 9.42 9.87 8.34
N PRO A 71 10.47 9.97 7.50
CA PRO A 71 11.77 9.43 7.86
C PRO A 71 12.39 10.25 8.98
N ALA A 72 13.14 9.57 9.84
CA ALA A 72 13.95 10.16 10.89
C ALA A 72 15.26 9.38 11.00
N SER A 73 16.34 10.10 11.21
CA SER A 73 17.70 9.57 11.30
C SER A 73 17.80 8.46 12.34
N ARG A 74 18.48 7.37 11.95
CA ARG A 74 18.78 6.24 12.84
C ARG A 74 19.76 6.59 13.96
N ALA A 75 20.45 7.73 13.86
CA ALA A 75 21.44 8.17 14.85
C ALA A 75 20.83 8.30 16.26
N HIS A 76 19.52 8.46 16.35
CA HIS A 76 18.82 8.56 17.62
C HIS A 76 18.63 7.20 18.30
N LYS A 77 19.30 7.03 19.45
CA LYS A 77 19.14 5.86 20.33
C LYS A 77 17.80 5.82 21.07
N SER A 78 17.13 6.97 21.21
CA SER A 78 15.86 7.11 21.95
C SER A 78 14.70 7.49 21.04
N SER A 79 13.49 7.05 21.38
CA SER A 79 12.25 7.43 20.67
C SER A 79 12.04 8.95 20.66
N ARG A 80 12.43 9.66 21.72
CA ARG A 80 12.34 11.12 21.80
C ARG A 80 13.19 11.82 20.74
N GLY A 81 14.40 11.32 20.47
CA GLY A 81 15.25 11.86 19.41
C GLY A 81 14.62 11.68 18.03
N VAL A 82 14.12 10.47 17.75
CA VAL A 82 13.43 10.13 16.50
C VAL A 82 12.23 11.05 16.26
N LEU A 83 11.40 11.29 17.29
CA LEU A 83 10.24 12.17 17.16
C LEU A 83 10.62 13.64 16.95
N ARG A 84 11.72 14.12 17.55
CA ARG A 84 12.20 15.50 17.32
C ARG A 84 12.67 15.70 15.88
N ASP A 85 13.39 14.72 15.36
CA ASP A 85 13.90 14.78 13.98
C ASP A 85 12.75 14.72 12.97
N ALA A 86 11.81 13.79 13.15
CA ALA A 86 10.59 13.73 12.33
C ALA A 86 9.76 15.02 12.43
N LEU A 87 9.67 15.62 13.62
CA LEU A 87 8.97 16.89 13.81
C LEU A 87 9.65 18.03 13.04
N GLN A 88 10.98 18.12 13.12
CA GLN A 88 11.74 19.13 12.38
C GLN A 88 11.54 18.99 10.88
N LEU A 89 11.54 17.76 10.36
CA LEU A 89 11.26 17.49 8.96
C LEU A 89 9.81 17.85 8.58
N ALA A 90 8.82 17.54 9.43
CA ALA A 90 7.43 17.89 9.19
C ALA A 90 7.21 19.42 9.21
N GLU A 91 7.88 20.14 10.09
CA GLU A 91 7.88 21.61 10.12
C GLU A 91 8.53 22.19 8.87
N TRP A 92 9.62 21.59 8.37
CA TRP A 92 10.20 21.97 7.09
C TRP A 92 9.24 21.73 5.92
N TYR A 93 8.57 20.57 5.84
CA TYR A 93 7.55 20.30 4.83
C TYR A 93 6.41 21.33 4.87
N LYS A 94 5.98 21.74 6.07
CA LYS A 94 4.96 22.78 6.21
C LYS A 94 5.41 24.08 5.53
N VAL A 95 6.65 24.51 5.72
CA VAL A 95 7.19 25.70 5.05
C VAL A 95 7.18 25.52 3.53
N GLN A 96 7.60 24.36 3.01
CA GLN A 96 7.58 24.11 1.58
C GLN A 96 6.17 24.11 0.98
N ILE A 97 5.20 23.50 1.67
CA ILE A 97 3.79 23.48 1.25
C ILE A 97 3.21 24.90 1.23
N LEU A 98 3.46 25.69 2.28
CA LEU A 98 2.96 27.07 2.36
C LEU A 98 3.55 27.99 1.29
N ASN A 99 4.78 27.71 0.84
CA ASN A 99 5.43 28.43 -0.24
C ASN A 99 5.06 27.91 -1.64
N GLY A 100 4.23 26.87 -1.75
CA GLY A 100 3.90 26.24 -3.03
C GLY A 100 5.03 25.39 -3.64
N ASN A 101 6.05 25.07 -2.87
CA ASN A 101 7.20 24.26 -3.29
C ASN A 101 7.00 22.77 -3.06
N ALA A 102 5.93 22.39 -2.37
CA ALA A 102 5.59 21.01 -2.10
C ALA A 102 4.09 20.79 -2.05
N SER A 103 3.67 19.57 -2.34
CA SER A 103 2.28 19.13 -2.22
C SER A 103 2.19 17.74 -1.62
N ILE A 104 1.00 17.41 -1.11
CA ILE A 104 0.66 16.08 -0.65
C ILE A 104 -0.25 15.46 -1.71
N ASN A 105 0.11 14.27 -2.22
CA ASN A 105 -0.75 13.53 -3.13
C ASN A 105 -1.94 12.94 -2.36
N ARG A 106 -2.98 13.76 -2.20
CA ARG A 106 -4.20 13.45 -1.45
C ARG A 106 -5.02 12.34 -2.08
N GLU A 107 -5.05 12.30 -3.41
CA GLU A 107 -5.78 11.29 -4.17
C GLU A 107 -5.19 9.92 -3.84
N LEU A 108 -3.86 9.78 -3.90
CA LEU A 108 -3.17 8.55 -3.52
C LEU A 108 -3.29 8.26 -2.02
N LEU A 109 -3.16 9.27 -1.16
CA LEU A 109 -3.23 9.09 0.30
C LEU A 109 -4.59 8.54 0.75
N PHE A 110 -5.67 8.99 0.11
CA PHE A 110 -7.04 8.67 0.49
C PHE A 110 -7.78 7.82 -0.52
N ASP A 111 -7.10 7.26 -1.52
CA ASP A 111 -7.69 6.31 -2.45
C ASP A 111 -8.35 5.18 -1.64
N ARG A 112 -9.44 4.63 -2.18
CA ARG A 112 -10.23 3.52 -1.67
C ARG A 112 -10.13 2.26 -2.53
N ASN A 113 -9.41 2.27 -3.66
CA ASN A 113 -9.17 1.07 -4.48
C ASN A 113 -8.25 0.05 -3.79
N PRO A 114 -8.66 -1.22 -3.62
CA PRO A 114 -7.93 -2.16 -2.78
C PRO A 114 -6.50 -2.42 -3.29
N TYR A 115 -5.55 -2.31 -2.37
CA TYR A 115 -4.18 -2.76 -2.54
C TYR A 115 -4.17 -4.28 -2.35
N HIS A 116 -4.33 -5.04 -3.43
CA HIS A 116 -4.15 -6.49 -3.41
C HIS A 116 -2.70 -6.78 -3.81
N GLU A 117 -1.88 -7.24 -2.85
CA GLU A 117 -0.54 -7.78 -3.11
C GLU A 117 0.41 -6.85 -3.93
N GLY A 118 0.19 -5.53 -3.90
CA GLY A 118 1.09 -4.56 -4.55
C GLY A 118 0.84 -4.30 -6.03
N LYS A 119 -0.36 -4.57 -6.57
CA LYS A 119 -0.75 -4.11 -7.93
C LYS A 119 -1.95 -3.17 -7.84
N GLU A 120 -1.79 -1.94 -8.33
CA GLU A 120 -2.87 -0.96 -8.36
C GLU A 120 -3.60 -0.98 -9.71
N CYS A 121 -4.89 -1.32 -9.64
CA CYS A 121 -5.84 -1.28 -10.74
C CYS A 121 -6.14 0.17 -11.13
N CYS A 122 -5.45 0.69 -12.14
CA CYS A 122 -5.97 1.81 -12.92
C CYS A 122 -6.75 1.23 -14.10
N ARG A 123 -7.96 1.76 -14.35
CA ARG A 123 -8.68 1.47 -15.59
C ARG A 123 -7.76 1.78 -16.78
N GLU A 124 -7.66 0.82 -17.70
CA GLU A 124 -6.92 0.87 -18.98
C GLU A 124 -5.44 0.45 -18.97
N ASN A 125 -4.88 -0.09 -17.87
CA ASN A 125 -3.54 -0.72 -17.83
C ASN A 125 -2.37 0.19 -18.31
N VAL A 126 -2.59 1.50 -18.44
CA VAL A 126 -1.59 2.46 -18.93
C VAL A 126 -0.46 2.60 -17.91
N CYS A 127 -0.79 2.59 -16.62
CA CYS A 127 0.17 2.68 -15.53
C CYS A 127 1.07 1.44 -15.46
N ASP A 128 0.53 0.24 -15.70
CA ASP A 128 1.27 -1.01 -15.59
C ASP A 128 2.39 -1.12 -16.64
N ARG A 129 2.18 -0.63 -17.86
CA ARG A 129 3.20 -0.73 -18.93
C ARG A 129 4.29 0.33 -18.84
N VAL A 130 3.99 1.49 -18.25
CA VAL A 130 4.90 2.63 -18.16
C VAL A 130 5.69 2.61 -16.86
N LEU A 131 5.06 2.23 -15.75
CA LEU A 131 5.68 2.24 -14.41
C LEU A 131 6.20 0.86 -13.99
N HIS A 132 5.66 -0.24 -14.54
CA HIS A 132 6.03 -1.62 -14.19
C HIS A 132 6.11 -2.56 -15.42
N PRO A 133 6.91 -2.25 -16.45
CA PRO A 133 7.04 -3.08 -17.65
C PRO A 133 7.48 -4.53 -17.36
N GLU A 134 8.16 -4.77 -16.24
CA GLU A 134 8.58 -6.07 -15.75
C GLU A 134 7.41 -7.01 -15.38
N TRP A 135 6.22 -6.49 -15.08
CA TRP A 135 5.04 -7.31 -14.77
C TRP A 135 4.42 -7.99 -16.01
N TRP A 136 4.87 -7.59 -17.21
CA TRP A 136 4.35 -8.05 -18.49
C TRP A 136 5.38 -8.81 -19.34
N ALA A 137 6.60 -8.98 -18.83
CA ALA A 137 7.54 -9.92 -19.42
C ALA A 137 6.99 -11.34 -19.19
N LYS A 138 6.49 -11.99 -20.24
CA LYS A 138 6.07 -13.39 -20.16
C LYS A 138 7.24 -14.22 -19.66
N ASP A 139 7.01 -14.99 -18.60
CA ASP A 139 7.91 -16.03 -18.14
C ASP A 139 8.20 -16.99 -19.30
N THR A 140 9.33 -16.81 -19.97
CA THR A 140 9.92 -17.86 -20.79
C THR A 140 10.63 -18.82 -19.83
N TYR A 141 9.85 -19.59 -19.08
CA TYR A 141 10.36 -20.80 -18.44
C TYR A 141 9.77 -22.00 -19.17
N GLN A 142 10.67 -22.72 -19.81
CA GLN A 142 10.45 -23.91 -20.62
C GLN A 142 9.75 -25.01 -19.83
N ASP A 143 8.74 -25.59 -20.47
CA ASP A 143 8.09 -26.85 -20.12
C ASP A 143 9.11 -27.99 -20.29
N PRO A 144 9.43 -28.81 -19.27
CA PRO A 144 10.12 -30.06 -19.49
C PRO A 144 9.10 -31.15 -19.75
N GLU A 145 8.90 -31.40 -21.04
CA GLU A 145 8.69 -32.70 -21.69
C GLU A 145 8.02 -33.82 -20.88
N ASP A 146 6.76 -34.04 -21.26
CA ASP A 146 6.04 -35.30 -21.39
C ASP A 146 6.95 -36.48 -21.80
N THR A 147 7.10 -37.48 -20.92
CA THR A 147 7.52 -38.84 -21.29
C THR A 147 6.50 -39.83 -20.76
N GLY A 148 5.73 -40.40 -21.68
CA GLY A 148 4.74 -41.45 -21.45
C GLY A 148 5.31 -42.87 -21.37
N GLU A 149 4.37 -43.82 -21.49
CA GLU A 149 4.43 -45.30 -21.37
C GLU A 149 4.11 -45.84 -19.96
N GLY A 150 3.11 -46.70 -19.70
CA GLY A 150 2.09 -47.39 -20.50
C GLY A 150 1.39 -48.54 -19.71
N ALA A 151 0.14 -48.84 -20.09
CA ALA A 151 -0.58 -50.15 -20.10
C ALA A 151 -1.27 -50.80 -18.85
N GLY A 152 -2.57 -51.13 -19.04
CA GLY A 152 -3.33 -52.33 -18.57
C GLY A 152 -4.13 -52.25 -17.24
N GLU A 153 -5.30 -52.87 -17.00
CA GLU A 153 -6.44 -53.45 -17.74
C GLU A 153 -7.48 -53.96 -16.68
N GLY A 154 -8.80 -53.87 -16.96
CA GLY A 154 -9.92 -54.69 -16.41
C GLY A 154 -10.49 -54.39 -14.99
N ALA A 155 -11.75 -54.69 -14.60
CA ALA A 155 -13.01 -55.12 -15.21
C ALA A 155 -14.13 -55.19 -14.11
N GLY A 156 -15.41 -54.91 -14.48
CA GLY A 156 -16.69 -55.43 -13.89
C GLY A 156 -17.23 -54.86 -12.56
N GLU A 157 -18.53 -54.87 -12.21
CA GLU A 157 -19.82 -55.13 -12.87
C GLU A 157 -20.98 -54.92 -11.83
N GLY A 158 -22.16 -54.44 -12.27
CA GLY A 158 -23.51 -54.66 -11.70
C GLY A 158 -24.03 -53.74 -10.55
N ALA A 159 -25.34 -53.54 -10.30
CA ALA A 159 -26.63 -53.71 -11.00
C ALA A 159 -27.77 -53.23 -10.05
N GLY A 160 -28.95 -52.81 -10.57
CA GLY A 160 -30.25 -52.71 -9.86
C GLY A 160 -30.78 -51.28 -9.60
N GLU A 161 -31.77 -50.74 -10.35
CA GLU A 161 -33.26 -50.85 -10.17
C GLU A 161 -33.78 -50.27 -8.82
N GLY A 162 -34.83 -49.45 -8.70
CA GLY A 162 -35.88 -48.91 -9.57
C GLY A 162 -36.53 -47.66 -8.92
N ALA A 163 -37.12 -46.75 -9.69
CA ALA A 163 -38.57 -46.56 -9.89
C ALA A 163 -39.38 -46.07 -8.66
N GLY A 164 -40.05 -44.92 -8.80
CA GLY A 164 -41.11 -44.49 -7.87
C GLY A 164 -41.47 -43.01 -7.94
N GLU A 165 -42.40 -42.66 -8.84
CA GLU A 165 -43.11 -41.37 -8.93
C GLU A 165 -43.86 -40.98 -7.65
N GLY A 166 -44.12 -39.67 -7.48
CA GLY A 166 -45.08 -39.17 -6.49
C GLY A 166 -45.17 -37.66 -6.47
N ALA A 167 -46.04 -37.12 -7.32
CA ALA A 167 -46.28 -35.70 -7.54
C ALA A 167 -47.12 -35.00 -6.46
N SER A 168 -47.06 -33.66 -6.49
CA SER A 168 -48.11 -32.68 -6.10
C SER A 168 -48.35 -32.50 -4.58
N LYS A 169 -48.77 -31.35 -4.04
CA LYS A 169 -48.99 -29.97 -4.48
C LYS A 169 -49.31 -29.17 -3.19
N ASP A 170 -49.06 -27.86 -3.25
CA ASP A 170 -49.88 -26.77 -2.70
C ASP A 170 -50.60 -26.96 -1.34
N SER A 171 -50.18 -26.20 -0.32
CA SER A 171 -50.96 -25.14 0.35
C SER A 171 -50.11 -24.41 1.39
#